data_AF-A0A485B418-F1
#
_entry.id   AF-A0A485B418-F1
#
_cell.length_a   1.000
_cell.length_b   1.000
_cell.length_c   1.000
_cell.angle_alpha   90.00
_cell.angle_beta   90.00
_cell.angle_gamma   90.00
#
_symmetry.space_group_name_H-M   'P 1'
#
loop_
_entity.id
_entity.type
_entity.pdbx_description
1 polymer ?
#
loop_
_entity_poly.entity_id
_entity_poly.type
_entity_poly.pdbx_seq_one_letter_code
_entity_poly.pdbx_strand_id
1 'polypeptide(L)' 'MLDGRIALCDAKSGEVTFLTTDHANPPSADAVVFSPDGHEIAWMEEVAGFRQIWTTKTSR' A
#
# COMPACT_ATOMS: atom_id res chain seq x y z
N MET A 1 -6.29 -10.84 10.78
CA MET A 1 -5.03 -10.63 10.03
C MET A 1 -5.34 -9.65 8.91
N LEU A 2 -4.41 -8.76 8.57
CA LEU A 2 -4.57 -7.87 7.41
C LEU A 2 -4.23 -8.71 6.16
N ASP A 3 -5.16 -8.84 5.20
CA ASP A 3 -5.03 -9.73 4.02
C ASP A 3 -4.00 -9.26 2.96
N GLY A 4 -2.80 -8.83 3.37
CA GLY A 4 -1.77 -8.39 2.43
C GLY A 4 -2.24 -7.21 1.56
N ARG A 5 -2.83 -6.19 2.17
CA ARG A 5 -3.35 -5.00 1.49
C ARG A 5 -2.61 -3.75 1.95
N ILE A 6 -2.54 -2.76 1.07
CA ILE A 6 -2.13 -1.42 1.46
C ILE A 6 -3.30 -0.78 2.21
N ALA A 7 -3.02 -0.33 3.43
CA ALA A 7 -3.99 0.35 4.28
C ALA A 7 -3.39 1.67 4.77
N LEU A 8 -4.23 2.69 4.83
CA LEU A 8 -3.93 3.99 5.42
C LEU A 8 -4.59 4.06 6.79
N CYS A 9 -3.81 4.34 7.83
CA CYS A 9 -4.32 4.57 9.17
C CYS A 9 -4.20 6.05 9.52
N ASP A 10 -5.29 6.68 9.94
CA ASP A 10 -5.20 7.96 10.63
C ASP A 10 -4.61 7.73 12.02
N ALA A 11 -3.48 8.39 12.30
CA ALA A 11 -2.73 8.16 13.53
C ALA A 11 -3.41 8.74 14.78
N LYS A 12 -4.39 9.65 14.63
CA LYS A 12 -5.09 10.30 15.75
C LYS A 12 -6.35 9.54 16.14
N SER A 13 -7.17 9.16 15.16
CA SER A 13 -8.45 8.48 15.37
C SER A 13 -8.31 6.96 15.36
N GLY A 14 -7.26 6.42 14.73
CA GLY A 14 -7.12 4.99 14.48
C GLY A 14 -8.02 4.47 13.35
N GLU A 15 -8.65 5.36 12.58
CA GLU A 15 -9.45 4.98 11.42
C GLU A 15 -8.56 4.37 10.34
N VAL A 16 -8.97 3.22 9.78
CA VAL A 16 -8.22 2.48 8.77
C VAL A 16 -9.00 2.40 7.47
N THR A 17 -8.39 2.85 6.39
CA THR A 17 -8.94 2.78 5.02
C THR A 17 -8.08 1.84 4.18
N PHE A 18 -8.69 0.82 3.58
CA PHE A 18 -8.00 -0.04 2.61
C PHE A 18 -7.95 0.65 1.25
N LEU A 19 -6.75 0.76 0.69
CA LEU A 19 -6.52 1.45 -0.59
C LEU A 19 -6.48 0.47 -1.79
N THR A 20 -6.44 -0.82 -1.51
CA THR A 20 -6.40 -1.90 -2.50
C THR A 20 -7.39 -2.99 -2.11
N THR A 21 -8.13 -3.54 -3.08
CA THR A 21 -9.11 -4.63 -2.83
C THR A 21 -8.55 -6.00 -3.20
N ASP A 22 -7.97 -6.15 -4.40
CA ASP A 22 -7.64 -7.45 -4.99
C ASP A 22 -6.29 -7.41 -5.72
N HIS A 23 -5.20 -7.63 -4.98
CA HIS A 23 -3.88 -7.85 -5.56
C HIS A 23 -3.54 -9.33 -5.52
N ALA A 24 -3.03 -9.85 -6.64
CA ALA A 24 -2.74 -11.28 -6.78
C ALA A 24 -1.63 -11.75 -5.83
N ASN A 25 -0.65 -10.88 -5.53
CA ASN A 25 0.40 -11.16 -4.57
C ASN A 25 0.42 -10.09 -3.45
N PRO A 26 0.89 -10.45 -2.25
CA PRO A 26 0.98 -9.49 -1.16
C PRO A 26 2.08 -8.43 -1.43
N PRO A 27 1.88 -7.18 -1.00
CA PRO A 27 2.91 -6.17 -1.01
C PRO A 27 4.05 -6.58 -0.07
N SER A 28 5.28 -6.21 -0.44
CA SER A 28 6.43 -6.31 0.44
C SER A 28 6.30 -5.33 1.59
N ALA A 29 6.23 -5.83 2.82
CA ALA A 29 6.08 -5.02 4.03
C ALA A 29 7.28 -4.09 4.30
N ASP A 30 8.47 -4.45 3.81
CA ASP A 30 9.70 -3.67 3.99
C ASP A 30 9.82 -2.50 3.00
N ALA A 31 8.92 -2.41 2.02
CA ALA A 31 9.02 -1.46 0.91
C ALA A 31 7.68 -0.80 0.60
N VAL A 32 7.18 -0.02 1.56
CA VAL A 32 5.97 0.81 1.41
C VAL A 32 6.31 2.24 1.82
N VAL A 33 6.11 3.21 0.93
CA VAL A 33 6.49 4.62 1.16
C VAL A 33 5.42 5.59 0.65
N PHE A 34 5.23 6.69 1.36
CA PHE A 34 4.41 7.82 0.86
C PHE A 34 5.20 8.65 -0.16
N SER A 35 4.49 9.23 -1.13
CA SER A 35 5.03 10.33 -1.93
C SER A 35 5.34 11.55 -1.03
N PRO A 36 6.27 12.44 -1.41
CA PRO A 36 6.63 13.61 -0.60
C PRO A 36 5.45 14.55 -0.28
N ASP A 37 4.46 14.64 -1.17
CA ASP A 37 3.23 15.41 -0.98
C ASP A 37 2.13 14.63 -0.23
N GLY A 38 2.31 13.31 -0.06
CA GLY A 38 1.39 12.42 0.63
C GLY A 38 0.13 12.05 -0.16
N HIS A 39 0.04 12.37 -1.46
CA HIS A 39 -1.09 12.00 -2.31
C HIS A 39 -1.03 10.57 -2.84
N GLU A 40 0.13 9.90 -2.76
CA GLU A 40 0.31 8.54 -3.23
C GLU A 40 1.10 7.69 -2.23
N ILE A 41 0.92 6.38 -2.33
CA ILE A 41 1.77 5.38 -1.70
C ILE A 41 2.35 4.51 -2.80
N ALA A 42 3.66 4.28 -2.75
CA ALA A 42 4.36 3.32 -3.58
C ALA A 42 4.72 2.07 -2.77
N TRP A 43 4.60 0.89 -3.38
CA TRP A 43 5.07 -0.36 -2.79
C TRP A 43 5.69 -1.30 -3.83
N MET A 44 6.43 -2.30 -3.34
CA MET A 44 6.93 -3.40 -4.17
C MET A 44 6.08 -4.67 -4.03
N GLU A 45 5.88 -5.37 -5.14
CA GLU A 45 5.24 -6.69 -5.20
C GLU A 45 6.10 -7.61 -6.09
N GLU A 46 6.23 -8.90 -5.73
CA GLU A 46 6.85 -9.90 -6.61
C GLU A 46 5.80 -10.49 -7.56
N VAL A 47 6.02 -10.34 -8.86
CA VAL A 47 5.14 -10.87 -9.90
C VAL A 47 5.99 -11.69 -10.86
N ALA A 48 5.71 -12.99 -10.94
CA ALA A 48 6.42 -13.94 -11.81
C ALA A 48 7.96 -13.91 -11.64
N GLY A 49 8.45 -13.76 -10.40
CA GLY A 49 9.88 -13.72 -10.07
C GLY A 49 10.57 -12.36 -10.29
N PHE A 50 9.81 -11.32 -10.65
CA PHE A 50 10.32 -9.96 -10.80
C PHE A 50 9.74 -9.02 -9.75
N ARG A 51 10.57 -8.12 -9.24
CA ARG A 51 10.12 -7.03 -8.34
C ARG A 51 9.55 -5.90 -9.17
N GLN A 52 8.29 -5.59 -8.96
CA GLN A 52 7.58 -4.50 -9.62
C GLN A 52 7.19 -3.43 -8.60
N ILE A 53 7.08 -2.18 -9.05
CA ILE A 53 6.63 -1.05 -8.25
C ILE A 53 5.22 -0.68 -8.69
N TRP A 54 4.35 -0.49 -7.70
CA TRP A 54 2.96 -0.09 -7.89
C TRP A 54 2.68 1.18 -7.08
N THR A 55 1.66 1.92 -7.47
CA THR A 55 1.17 3.08 -6.70
C THR A 55 -0.34 3.07 -6.54
N THR A 56 -0.81 3.70 -5.46
CA THR A 56 -2.23 3.98 -5.24
C THR A 56 -2.37 5.37 -4.62
N LYS A 57 -3.52 6.00 -4.84
CA LYS A 57 -3.80 7.33 -4.29
C LYS A 57 -4.24 7.25 -2.85
N THR A 58 -3.80 8.20 -2.04
CA THR A 58 -4.44 8.51 -0.77
C THR A 58 -5.67 9.37 -1.06
N SER A 59 -6.75 9.23 -0.29
CA SER A 59 -7.99 10.02 -0.50
C SER A 59 -7.86 11.47 -0.02
N ARG A 60 -6.65 12.04 -0.04
CA ARG A 60 -6.30 13.33 0.55
C ARG A 60 -6.33 14.47 -0.48
#